data_AF-A0A7S3J2F7-F1
#
_entry.id   AF-A0A7S3J2F7-F1
#
_cell.length_a   1.000
_cell.length_b   1.000
_cell.length_c   1.000
_cell.angle_alpha   90.00
_cell.angle_beta   90.00
_cell.angle_gamma   90.00
#
_symmetry.space_group_name_H-M   'P 1'
#
loop_
_entity.id
_entity.type
_entity.pdbx_description
1 polymer ?
#
loop_
_entity_poly.entity_id
_entity_poly.type
_entity_poly.pdbx_seq_one_letter_code
_entity_poly.pdbx_strand_id
1 'polypeptide(L)'
;AQETWEIICSIQGKDPDELSAEEGSDEEMLPMPKQDNLTEIFEELQSVDQSRRNKVIERMLENDQAFLFKLKEIFEALEGIVSEDGLHKMFLVFKALLNISDMRLLETLLSDKYYLTTFGVLEYNNEISTKHIETKHRKFLKETLKFKQFIPLENEEVIAKIHLNYRLSYLKDTALATGLDEC
;
A
#
# COMPACT_ATOMS: atom_id res chain seq x y z
N ALA A 1 -32.66 27.09 -23.11
CA ALA A 1 -31.64 26.22 -22.45
C ALA A 1 -32.21 24.86 -22.02
N GLN A 2 -33.54 24.72 -21.82
CA GLN A 2 -34.19 23.42 -21.58
C GLN A 2 -34.42 22.60 -22.87
N GLU A 3 -34.77 23.30 -23.96
CA GLU A 3 -35.21 22.67 -25.23
C GLU A 3 -34.13 21.83 -25.94
N THR A 4 -32.84 22.10 -25.69
CA THR A 4 -31.75 21.37 -26.37
C THR A 4 -31.56 19.95 -25.82
N TRP A 5 -31.92 19.72 -24.55
CA TRP A 5 -31.73 18.42 -23.87
C TRP A 5 -32.84 17.42 -24.22
N GLU A 6 -34.08 17.90 -24.34
CA GLU A 6 -35.23 17.06 -24.73
C GLU A 6 -35.08 16.53 -26.16
N ILE A 7 -34.50 17.32 -27.06
CA ILE A 7 -34.27 16.91 -28.45
C ILE A 7 -33.21 15.80 -28.53
N ILE A 8 -32.15 15.86 -27.70
CA ILE A 8 -31.10 14.83 -27.69
C ILE A 8 -31.65 13.49 -27.17
N CYS A 9 -32.47 13.52 -26.11
CA CYS A 9 -33.08 12.30 -25.55
C CYS A 9 -34.05 11.64 -26.56
N SER A 10 -34.77 12.44 -27.34
CA SER A 10 -35.70 11.93 -28.36
C SER A 10 -35.01 11.28 -29.57
N ILE A 11 -33.74 11.59 -29.83
CA ILE A 11 -32.96 10.98 -30.94
C ILE A 11 -32.31 9.67 -30.51
N GLN A 12 -31.95 9.53 -29.23
CA GLN A 12 -31.22 8.37 -28.70
C GLN A 12 -32.12 7.31 -28.05
N GLY A 13 -33.40 7.60 -27.82
CA GLY A 13 -34.37 6.62 -27.30
C GLY A 13 -34.07 6.13 -25.89
N LYS A 14 -33.27 6.88 -25.12
CA LYS A 14 -32.92 6.60 -23.73
C LYS A 14 -33.45 7.70 -22.81
N ASP A 15 -33.92 7.28 -21.64
CA ASP A 15 -34.50 8.14 -20.60
C ASP A 15 -33.41 9.08 -20.01
N PRO A 16 -33.68 10.35 -19.68
CA PRO A 16 -32.69 11.27 -19.12
C PRO A 16 -32.08 10.80 -17.79
N ASP A 17 -32.80 9.96 -17.05
CA ASP A 17 -32.34 9.34 -15.80
C ASP A 17 -31.38 8.16 -16.02
N GLU A 18 -31.24 7.63 -17.24
CA GLU A 18 -30.23 6.61 -17.57
C GLU A 18 -28.82 7.18 -17.78
N LEU A 19 -28.67 8.51 -17.80
CA LEU A 19 -27.38 9.20 -18.03
C LEU A 19 -26.64 9.55 -16.73
N SER A 20 -27.21 9.28 -15.54
CA SER A 20 -26.51 9.47 -14.26
C SER A 20 -25.83 8.21 -13.73
N ALA A 21 -25.91 7.11 -14.47
CA ALA A 21 -25.25 5.86 -14.13
C ALA A 21 -24.21 5.52 -15.21
N GLU A 22 -23.15 6.33 -15.32
CA GLU A 22 -21.86 5.73 -15.68
C GLU A 22 -21.43 4.86 -14.49
N GLU A 23 -22.07 3.69 -14.37
CA GLU A 23 -21.51 2.55 -13.68
C GLU A 23 -20.25 2.16 -14.45
N GLY A 24 -19.12 2.78 -14.09
CA GLY A 24 -17.84 2.14 -14.32
C GLY A 24 -17.93 0.77 -13.67
N SER A 25 -17.81 -0.29 -14.45
CA SER A 25 -17.93 -1.66 -13.96
C SER A 25 -17.03 -1.84 -12.73
N ASP A 26 -17.62 -2.14 -11.58
CA ASP A 26 -16.90 -2.48 -10.32
C ASP A 26 -15.92 -3.65 -10.52
N GLU A 27 -16.04 -4.40 -11.63
CA GLU A 27 -15.15 -5.48 -12.06
C GLU A 27 -13.70 -5.04 -12.34
N GLU A 28 -13.40 -3.75 -12.55
CA GLU A 28 -12.02 -3.30 -12.81
C GLU A 28 -11.25 -2.85 -11.55
N MET A 29 -11.89 -2.78 -10.39
CA MET A 29 -11.30 -2.21 -9.19
C MET A 29 -10.81 -3.26 -8.19
N LEU A 30 -9.60 -3.01 -7.65
CA LEU A 30 -9.01 -3.86 -6.62
C LEU A 30 -9.96 -3.96 -5.40
N PRO A 31 -10.35 -5.18 -4.98
CA PRO A 31 -11.30 -5.37 -3.90
C PRO A 31 -10.71 -4.89 -2.57
N MET A 32 -11.58 -4.48 -1.64
CA MET A 32 -11.10 -4.08 -0.32
C MET A 32 -10.49 -5.27 0.45
N PRO A 33 -9.32 -5.08 1.09
CA PRO A 33 -8.68 -6.11 1.89
C PRO A 33 -9.57 -6.75 2.95
N LYS A 34 -9.51 -8.08 2.96
CA LYS A 34 -10.05 -8.99 3.96
C LYS A 34 -9.03 -10.11 4.17
N GLN A 35 -9.16 -10.85 5.26
CA GLN A 35 -8.23 -11.96 5.54
C GLN A 35 -8.31 -13.08 4.50
N ASP A 36 -9.49 -13.28 3.89
CA ASP A 36 -9.77 -14.35 2.94
C ASP A 36 -9.40 -14.02 1.49
N ASN A 37 -9.24 -12.74 1.12
CA ASN A 37 -8.92 -12.31 -0.24
C ASN A 37 -7.48 -11.79 -0.43
N LEU A 38 -6.58 -12.01 0.54
CA LEU A 38 -5.19 -11.54 0.43
C LEU A 38 -4.45 -12.11 -0.78
N THR A 39 -4.73 -13.38 -1.13
CA THR A 39 -4.13 -14.03 -2.32
C THR A 39 -4.61 -13.38 -3.62
N GLU A 40 -5.91 -13.12 -3.74
CA GLU A 40 -6.50 -12.41 -4.89
C GLU A 40 -5.88 -11.01 -5.05
N ILE A 41 -5.77 -10.25 -3.95
CA ILE A 41 -5.14 -8.93 -3.97
C ILE A 41 -3.69 -9.02 -4.46
N PHE A 42 -2.92 -9.99 -3.98
CA PHE A 42 -1.55 -10.17 -4.42
C PHE A 42 -1.45 -10.49 -5.93
N GLU A 43 -2.30 -11.39 -6.43
CA GLU A 43 -2.36 -11.76 -7.85
C GLU A 43 -2.74 -10.57 -8.74
N GLU A 44 -3.73 -9.78 -8.32
CA GLU A 44 -4.12 -8.54 -9.01
C GLU A 44 -2.97 -7.53 -9.01
N LEU A 45 -2.26 -7.34 -7.88
CA LEU A 45 -1.14 -6.41 -7.79
C LEU A 45 0.06 -6.82 -8.67
N GLN A 46 0.31 -8.12 -8.85
CA GLN A 46 1.37 -8.60 -9.73
C GLN A 46 1.04 -8.47 -11.22
N SER A 47 -0.24 -8.53 -11.57
CA SER A 47 -0.71 -8.49 -12.96
C SER A 47 -1.09 -7.08 -13.43
N VAL A 48 -0.85 -6.05 -12.61
CA VAL A 48 -1.15 -4.65 -12.95
C VAL A 48 -0.33 -4.20 -14.16
N ASP A 49 -1.03 -3.92 -15.25
CA ASP A 49 -0.44 -3.30 -16.43
C ASP A 49 -0.26 -1.77 -16.26
N GLN A 50 0.45 -1.15 -17.19
CA GLN A 50 0.74 0.28 -17.18
C GLN A 50 -0.52 1.17 -17.24
N SER A 51 -1.62 0.67 -17.83
CA SER A 51 -2.88 1.43 -17.95
C SER A 51 -3.67 1.44 -16.63
N ARG A 52 -3.59 0.37 -15.84
CA ARG A 52 -4.24 0.22 -14.53
C ARG A 52 -3.40 0.73 -13.36
N ARG A 53 -2.07 0.81 -13.53
CA ARG A 53 -1.12 1.20 -12.48
C ARG A 53 -1.51 2.47 -11.72
N ASN A 54 -1.87 3.54 -12.44
CA ASN A 54 -2.28 4.79 -11.79
C ASN A 54 -3.58 4.63 -11.01
N LYS A 55 -4.59 3.92 -11.56
CA LYS A 55 -5.86 3.66 -10.85
C LYS A 55 -5.61 2.89 -9.55
N VAL A 56 -4.73 1.88 -9.58
CA VAL A 56 -4.36 1.10 -8.38
C VAL A 56 -3.67 1.99 -7.34
N ILE A 57 -2.73 2.85 -7.75
CA ILE A 57 -2.06 3.78 -6.84
C ILE A 57 -3.07 4.75 -6.21
N GLU A 58 -3.94 5.38 -7.01
CA GLU A 58 -4.96 6.29 -6.48
C GLU A 58 -5.89 5.56 -5.51
N ARG A 59 -6.26 4.30 -5.78
CA ARG A 59 -7.05 3.46 -4.85
C ARG A 59 -6.38 3.25 -3.50
N MET A 60 -5.04 3.20 -3.44
CA MET A 60 -4.28 3.09 -2.19
C MET A 60 -4.25 4.40 -1.40
N LEU A 61 -4.29 5.54 -2.11
CA LEU A 61 -4.03 6.87 -1.56
C LEU A 61 -5.32 7.68 -1.30
N GLU A 62 -6.43 7.35 -1.95
CA GLU A 62 -7.73 7.97 -1.75
C GLU A 62 -8.35 7.65 -0.39
N ASN A 63 -9.43 8.36 -0.04
CA ASN A 63 -10.26 8.06 1.14
C ASN A 63 -9.47 7.91 2.45
N ASP A 64 -8.52 8.82 2.71
CA ASP A 64 -7.62 8.76 3.88
C ASP A 64 -6.88 7.41 4.00
N GLN A 65 -6.48 6.86 2.85
CA GLN A 65 -5.74 5.61 2.74
C GLN A 65 -6.49 4.43 3.38
N ALA A 66 -7.83 4.39 3.25
CA ALA A 66 -8.68 3.35 3.82
C ALA A 66 -8.22 1.93 3.44
N PHE A 67 -7.72 1.75 2.21
CA PHE A 67 -7.16 0.49 1.75
C PHE A 67 -5.95 0.05 2.58
N LEU A 68 -4.95 0.92 2.71
CA LEU A 68 -3.72 0.65 3.47
C LEU A 68 -4.00 0.52 4.96
N PHE A 69 -4.95 1.30 5.50
CA PHE A 69 -5.41 1.16 6.87
C PHE A 69 -6.01 -0.23 7.11
N LYS A 70 -6.80 -0.75 6.18
CA LYS A 70 -7.38 -2.07 6.34
C LYS A 70 -6.34 -3.18 6.31
N LEU A 71 -5.35 -3.09 5.42
CA LEU A 71 -4.20 -3.99 5.42
C LEU A 71 -3.45 -3.99 6.76
N LYS A 72 -3.26 -2.80 7.33
CA LYS A 72 -2.67 -2.65 8.67
C LYS A 72 -3.49 -3.38 9.74
N GLU A 73 -4.81 -3.17 9.79
CA GLU A 73 -5.68 -3.86 10.76
C GLU A 73 -5.61 -5.39 10.61
N ILE A 74 -5.61 -5.88 9.37
CA ILE A 74 -5.53 -7.30 9.07
C ILE A 74 -4.19 -7.86 9.56
N PHE A 75 -3.08 -7.18 9.28
CA PHE A 75 -1.76 -7.59 9.75
C PHE A 75 -1.71 -7.70 11.28
N GLU A 76 -2.17 -6.67 11.99
CA GLU A 76 -2.20 -6.66 13.46
C GLU A 76 -3.05 -7.80 14.04
N ALA A 77 -4.19 -8.10 13.40
CA ALA A 77 -5.04 -9.22 13.80
C ALA A 77 -4.35 -10.58 13.56
N LEU A 78 -3.68 -10.75 12.41
CA LEU A 78 -2.96 -11.98 12.07
C LEU A 78 -1.74 -12.20 12.97
N GLU A 79 -1.01 -11.13 13.33
CA GLU A 79 0.07 -11.19 14.33
C GLU A 79 -0.46 -11.60 15.70
N GLY A 80 -1.60 -11.05 16.12
CA GLY A 80 -2.22 -11.36 17.41
C GLY A 80 -2.60 -12.84 17.59
N ILE A 81 -2.89 -13.54 16.48
CA ILE A 81 -3.19 -14.98 16.48
C ILE A 81 -2.04 -15.84 15.96
N VAL A 82 -0.88 -15.24 15.63
CA VAL A 82 0.32 -15.93 15.13
C VAL A 82 0.01 -16.80 13.88
N SER A 83 -0.78 -16.25 12.94
CA SER A 83 -1.12 -16.97 11.71
C SER A 83 0.03 -16.91 10.69
N GLU A 84 0.90 -17.92 10.67
CA GLU A 84 2.07 -17.96 9.77
C GLU A 84 1.69 -17.79 8.29
N ASP A 85 0.66 -18.52 7.84
CA ASP A 85 0.15 -18.45 6.46
C ASP A 85 -0.38 -17.05 6.12
N GLY A 86 -1.20 -16.46 7.00
CA GLY A 86 -1.73 -15.12 6.80
C GLY A 86 -0.64 -14.06 6.79
N LEU A 87 0.34 -14.16 7.70
CA LEU A 87 1.47 -13.24 7.80
C LEU A 87 2.36 -13.31 6.56
N HIS A 88 2.58 -14.50 6.02
CA HIS A 88 3.29 -14.65 4.76
C HIS A 88 2.51 -14.08 3.56
N LYS A 89 1.17 -14.27 3.50
CA LYS A 89 0.34 -13.61 2.48
C LYS A 89 0.42 -12.08 2.56
N MET A 90 0.43 -11.52 3.78
CA MET A 90 0.67 -10.10 3.99
C MET A 90 2.03 -9.65 3.45
N PHE A 91 3.08 -10.46 3.67
CA PHE A 91 4.41 -10.21 3.09
C PHE A 91 4.35 -10.10 1.57
N LEU A 92 3.70 -11.04 0.89
CA LEU A 92 3.56 -11.03 -0.57
C LEU A 92 2.81 -9.79 -1.06
N VAL A 93 1.71 -9.40 -0.40
CA VAL A 93 0.96 -8.18 -0.74
C VAL A 93 1.82 -6.93 -0.61
N PHE A 94 2.53 -6.76 0.51
CA PHE A 94 3.38 -5.58 0.72
C PHE A 94 4.59 -5.57 -0.23
N LYS A 95 5.17 -6.73 -0.52
CA LYS A 95 6.21 -6.88 -1.55
C LYS A 95 5.71 -6.38 -2.91
N ALA A 96 4.51 -6.79 -3.33
CA ALA A 96 3.91 -6.30 -4.56
C ALA A 96 3.66 -4.78 -4.54
N LEU A 97 3.15 -4.23 -3.43
CA LEU A 97 2.94 -2.78 -3.28
C LEU A 97 4.25 -1.98 -3.40
N LEU A 98 5.33 -2.45 -2.79
CA LEU A 98 6.66 -1.81 -2.90
C LEU A 98 7.20 -1.86 -4.33
N ASN A 99 6.89 -2.93 -5.08
CA ASN A 99 7.34 -3.11 -6.46
C ASN A 99 6.60 -2.24 -7.49
N ILE A 100 5.43 -1.68 -7.16
CA ILE A 100 4.71 -0.72 -8.03
C ILE A 100 5.56 0.51 -8.37
N SER A 101 6.63 0.79 -7.61
CA SER A 101 7.64 1.81 -7.93
C SER A 101 7.03 3.21 -8.10
N ASP A 102 6.08 3.59 -7.24
CA ASP A 102 5.53 4.95 -7.14
C ASP A 102 6.00 5.62 -5.84
N MET A 103 6.55 6.83 -5.96
CA MET A 103 7.14 7.53 -4.81
C MET A 103 6.09 7.93 -3.78
N ARG A 104 4.87 8.34 -4.20
CA ARG A 104 3.81 8.77 -3.27
C ARG A 104 3.33 7.59 -2.43
N LEU A 105 3.15 6.44 -3.06
CA LEU A 105 2.81 5.19 -2.37
C LEU A 105 3.93 4.76 -1.43
N LEU A 106 5.18 4.79 -1.89
CA LEU A 106 6.35 4.43 -1.08
C LEU A 106 6.49 5.33 0.15
N GLU A 107 6.38 6.65 -0.02
CA GLU A 107 6.41 7.62 1.08
C GLU A 107 5.26 7.37 2.07
N THR A 108 4.08 7.03 1.57
CA THR A 108 2.92 6.69 2.41
C THR A 108 3.18 5.42 3.23
N LEU A 109 3.68 4.34 2.62
CA LEU A 109 4.02 3.09 3.31
C LEU A 109 5.13 3.28 4.36
N LEU A 110 5.99 4.29 4.21
CA LEU A 110 7.07 4.61 5.14
C LEU A 110 6.78 5.80 6.07
N SER A 111 5.57 6.36 5.98
CA SER A 111 5.09 7.41 6.88
C SER A 111 4.98 6.91 8.32
N ASP A 112 4.86 7.84 9.28
CA ASP A 112 4.69 7.51 10.70
C ASP A 112 3.48 6.59 10.96
N LYS A 113 2.44 6.68 10.11
CA LYS A 113 1.21 5.88 10.19
C LYS A 113 1.45 4.40 9.86
N TYR A 114 2.37 4.09 8.92
CA TYR A 114 2.50 2.75 8.34
C TYR A 114 3.87 2.10 8.48
N TYR A 115 4.95 2.85 8.75
CA TYR A 115 6.30 2.27 8.68
C TYR A 115 6.48 1.03 9.58
N LEU A 116 5.92 1.01 10.79
CA LEU A 116 6.01 -0.16 11.67
C LEU A 116 5.27 -1.37 11.10
N THR A 117 4.13 -1.16 10.46
CA THR A 117 3.40 -2.22 9.77
C THR A 117 4.21 -2.70 8.57
N THR A 118 4.64 -1.80 7.69
CA THR A 118 5.45 -2.12 6.51
C THR A 118 6.68 -2.93 6.86
N PHE A 119 7.50 -2.44 7.81
CA PHE A 119 8.70 -3.16 8.24
C PHE A 119 8.40 -4.42 9.05
N GLY A 120 7.29 -4.49 9.76
CA GLY A 120 6.85 -5.70 10.47
C GLY A 120 6.44 -6.81 9.52
N VAL A 121 5.70 -6.47 8.46
CA VAL A 121 5.32 -7.40 7.40
C VAL A 121 6.56 -8.00 6.72
N LEU A 122 7.59 -7.18 6.49
CA LEU A 122 8.86 -7.65 5.90
C LEU A 122 9.63 -8.65 6.78
N GLU A 123 9.33 -8.75 8.08
CA GLU A 123 9.93 -9.75 8.98
C GLU A 123 9.45 -11.19 8.67
N TYR A 124 8.40 -11.36 7.84
CA TYR A 124 7.75 -12.63 7.51
C TYR A 124 8.07 -13.17 6.10
N ASN A 125 9.23 -12.81 5.55
CA ASN A 125 9.73 -13.38 4.30
C ASN A 125 10.16 -14.85 4.50
N ASN A 126 9.41 -15.80 3.94
CA ASN A 126 9.73 -17.24 4.00
C ASN A 126 10.52 -17.75 2.77
N GLU A 127 10.72 -16.91 1.74
CA GLU A 127 11.31 -17.32 0.46
C GLU A 127 12.83 -17.53 0.58
N ILE A 128 13.44 -17.02 1.66
CA ILE A 128 14.88 -17.13 1.88
C ILE A 128 15.19 -18.29 2.84
N SER A 129 15.45 -19.45 2.27
CA SER A 129 15.89 -20.64 3.00
C SER A 129 17.23 -20.38 3.72
N THR A 130 17.21 -20.41 5.07
CA THR A 130 18.34 -20.70 5.99
C THR A 130 19.38 -19.62 6.35
N LYS A 131 19.35 -18.36 5.87
CA LYS A 131 20.37 -17.34 6.27
C LYS A 131 19.89 -15.99 6.81
N HIS A 132 18.64 -15.59 6.61
CA HIS A 132 18.08 -14.39 7.24
C HIS A 132 17.37 -14.74 8.53
N ILE A 133 18.17 -15.02 9.55
CA ILE A 133 17.81 -14.97 10.96
C ILE A 133 16.91 -13.75 11.19
N GLU A 134 15.69 -13.98 11.67
CA GLU A 134 14.77 -13.03 12.33
C GLU A 134 15.22 -11.56 12.23
N THR A 135 15.10 -10.93 11.05
CA THR A 135 15.50 -9.52 10.94
C THR A 135 14.45 -8.69 11.64
N LYS A 136 14.73 -8.27 12.89
CA LYS A 136 13.81 -7.50 13.72
C LYS A 136 13.82 -6.03 13.31
N HIS A 137 13.38 -5.73 12.09
CA HIS A 137 13.31 -4.39 11.52
C HIS A 137 12.60 -3.41 12.45
N ARG A 138 11.43 -3.79 13.00
CA ARG A 138 10.67 -2.94 13.91
C ARG A 138 11.45 -2.62 15.18
N LYS A 139 12.15 -3.61 15.74
CA LYS A 139 12.98 -3.42 16.94
C LYS A 139 14.12 -2.45 16.63
N PHE A 140 14.87 -2.71 15.56
CA PHE A 140 15.97 -1.86 15.14
C PHE A 140 15.52 -0.42 14.88
N LEU A 141 14.43 -0.23 14.13
CA LEU A 141 13.91 1.09 13.81
C LEU A 141 13.42 1.83 15.07
N LYS A 142 12.74 1.16 16.01
CA LYS A 142 12.31 1.78 17.28
C LYS A 142 13.49 2.18 18.16
N GLU A 143 14.57 1.40 18.16
CA GLU A 143 15.76 1.65 18.98
C GLU A 143 16.65 2.73 18.34
N THR A 144 16.80 2.71 17.02
CA THR A 144 17.71 3.57 16.25
C THR A 144 17.09 4.90 15.85
N LEU A 145 15.77 4.97 15.60
CA LEU A 145 15.06 6.23 15.31
C LEU A 145 14.84 7.11 16.55
N LYS A 146 15.50 6.81 17.67
CA LYS A 146 15.66 7.77 18.77
C LYS A 146 16.53 8.93 18.28
N PHE A 147 15.90 9.88 17.60
CA PHE A 147 16.55 11.04 17.02
C PHE A 147 17.26 11.82 18.13
N LYS A 148 18.59 11.68 18.19
CA LYS A 148 19.43 12.44 19.11
C LYS A 148 19.64 13.82 18.50
N GLN A 149 18.73 14.73 18.82
CA GLN A 149 18.87 16.14 18.48
C GLN A 149 20.04 16.72 19.28
N PHE A 150 21.16 17.00 18.62
CA PHE A 150 22.24 17.80 19.21
C PHE A 150 21.89 19.30 19.21
N ILE A 151 20.87 19.69 18.44
CA ILE A 151 20.26 21.03 18.36
C ILE A 151 18.74 20.82 18.20
N PRO A 152 17.87 21.51 18.97
CA PRO A 152 16.42 21.39 18.81
C PRO A 152 15.99 21.80 17.41
N LEU A 153 15.38 20.87 16.66
CA LEU A 153 14.65 21.22 15.43
C LEU A 153 13.19 21.48 15.84
N GLU A 154 12.71 22.71 15.66
CA GLU A 154 11.34 23.09 16.05
C GLU A 154 10.31 22.74 14.96
N ASN A 155 10.76 22.55 13.71
CA ASN A 155 9.86 22.28 12.60
C ASN A 155 9.57 20.78 12.46
N GLU A 156 8.36 20.38 12.85
CA GLU A 156 7.87 19.01 12.76
C GLU A 156 7.88 18.45 11.33
N GLU A 157 7.63 19.27 10.31
CA GLU A 157 7.68 18.86 8.91
C GLU A 157 9.10 18.46 8.49
N VAL A 158 10.10 19.21 8.96
CA VAL A 158 11.52 18.89 8.72
C VAL A 158 11.90 17.59 9.40
N ILE A 159 11.46 17.39 10.64
CA ILE A 159 11.70 16.14 11.38
C ILE A 159 11.05 14.95 10.66
N ALA A 160 9.79 15.09 10.22
CA ALA A 160 9.09 14.06 9.46
C ALA A 160 9.85 13.66 8.18
N LYS A 161 10.36 14.65 7.43
CA LYS A 161 11.19 14.40 6.24
C LYS A 161 12.51 13.70 6.57
N ILE A 162 13.17 14.05 7.67
CA ILE A 162 14.38 13.36 8.12
C ILE A 162 14.08 11.88 8.42
N HIS A 163 12.99 11.61 9.16
CA HIS A 163 12.58 10.24 9.48
C HIS A 163 12.20 9.44 8.23
N LEU A 164 11.44 10.04 7.32
CA LEU A 164 11.05 9.42 6.07
C LEU A 164 12.27 9.06 5.22
N ASN A 165 13.21 10.00 5.04
CA ASN A 165 14.45 9.77 4.31
C ASN A 165 15.28 8.65 4.94
N TYR A 166 15.39 8.62 6.27
CA TYR A 166 16.09 7.54 6.96
C TYR A 166 15.43 6.18 6.69
N ARG A 167 14.10 6.09 6.75
CA ARG A 167 13.36 4.85 6.48
C ARG A 167 13.51 4.40 5.03
N LEU A 168 13.50 5.34 4.07
CA LEU A 168 13.78 5.06 2.67
C LEU A 168 15.19 4.48 2.48
N SER A 169 16.21 5.11 3.06
CA SER A 169 17.58 4.59 3.02
C SER A 169 17.67 3.20 3.65
N TYR A 170 17.07 3.01 4.82
CA TYR A 170 17.04 1.71 5.49
C TYR A 170 16.36 0.64 4.64
N LEU A 171 15.17 0.91 4.07
CA LEU A 171 14.49 -0.03 3.19
C LEU A 171 15.35 -0.42 1.98
N LYS A 172 16.03 0.55 1.37
CA LYS A 172 16.95 0.30 0.25
C LYS A 172 18.10 -0.62 0.66
N ASP A 173 18.69 -0.36 1.82
CA ASP A 173 19.86 -1.11 2.30
C ASP A 173 19.51 -2.50 2.83
N THR A 174 18.26 -2.73 3.30
CA THR A 174 17.87 -3.99 3.95
C THR A 174 16.84 -4.85 3.22
N ALA A 175 16.00 -4.26 2.37
CA ALA A 175 14.93 -4.99 1.68
C ALA A 175 15.23 -5.13 0.18
N LEU A 176 15.66 -4.04 -0.48
CA LEU A 176 16.04 -4.09 -1.89
C LEU A 176 17.36 -4.86 -2.10
N ALA A 177 18.36 -4.63 -1.24
CA ALA A 177 19.67 -5.31 -1.31
C ALA A 177 19.65 -6.83 -1.02
N THR A 178 18.49 -7.42 -0.68
CA THR A 178 18.39 -8.80 -0.17
C THR A 178 17.40 -9.68 -0.96
N GLY A 179 16.82 -9.21 -2.06
CA GLY A 179 16.03 -10.06 -2.96
C GLY A 179 14.67 -9.53 -3.43
N LEU A 180 14.38 -8.23 -3.27
CA LEU A 180 13.26 -7.61 -4.01
C LEU A 180 13.64 -7.29 -5.47
N ASP A 181 14.92 -7.19 -5.79
CA ASP A 181 15.45 -6.96 -7.15
C ASP A 181 15.53 -8.25 -8.02
N GLU A 182 15.35 -9.44 -7.45
CA GLU A 182 15.41 -10.71 -8.19
C GLU A 182 14.00 -11.17 -8.62
N CYS A 183 13.35 -10.41 -9.50
CA CYS A 183 12.24 -10.84 -10.37
C CYS A 183 12.25 -10.03 -11.67
#